data_AF-A0A8D6V0E0-F1
#
_entry.id   AF-A0A8D6V0E0-F1
#
_cell.length_a   1.000
_cell.length_b   1.000
_cell.length_c   1.000
_cell.angle_alpha   90.00
_cell.angle_beta   90.00
_cell.angle_gamma   90.00
#
_symmetry.space_group_name_H-M   'P 1'
#
loop_
_entity.id
_entity.type
_entity.pdbx_description
1 polymer ?
#
loop_
_entity_poly.entity_id
_entity_poly.type
_entity_poly.pdbx_seq_one_letter_code
_entity_poly.pdbx_strand_id
1 'polypeptide(L)'
;MAIASHDGGKQALETVQRLLPVLCQAPHDLTPEQVVAIASNGGGKQALETVQRLLPVLCQAPHDLTPEQVVAIASHDGGKQALETVQRLLPVLCQAPMT
;
A
#
# COMPACT_ATOMS: atom_id res chain seq x y z
N MET A 1 -2.39 -7.40 15.33
CA MET A 1 -2.71 -6.06 15.88
C MET A 1 -4.07 -5.62 15.39
N ALA A 2 -4.77 -4.78 16.13
CA ALA A 2 -6.04 -4.20 15.69
C ALA A 2 -5.81 -2.79 15.11
N ILE A 3 -6.60 -2.40 14.11
CA ILE A 3 -6.53 -1.09 13.44
C ILE A 3 -6.57 0.08 14.46
N ALA A 4 -7.35 -0.07 15.53
CA ALA A 4 -7.55 0.97 16.54
C ALA A 4 -6.43 1.08 17.58
N SER A 5 -5.44 0.19 17.57
CA SER A 5 -4.40 0.10 18.62
C SER A 5 -3.22 1.07 18.43
N HIS A 6 -3.26 1.93 17.41
CA HIS A 6 -2.18 2.86 17.07
C HIS A 6 -2.61 4.31 17.22
N ASP A 7 -1.65 5.22 17.39
CA ASP A 7 -1.89 6.66 17.28
C ASP A 7 -2.52 6.97 15.92
N GLY A 8 -3.70 7.61 15.95
CA GLY A 8 -4.51 7.82 14.76
C GLY A 8 -5.44 6.66 14.38
N GLY A 9 -5.68 5.69 15.27
CA GLY A 9 -6.57 4.54 15.02
C GLY A 9 -7.98 4.90 14.54
N LYS A 10 -8.56 6.00 15.04
CA LYS A 10 -9.83 6.57 14.52
C LYS A 10 -9.72 6.90 13.02
N GLN A 11 -8.64 7.58 12.63
CA GLN A 11 -8.41 7.97 11.24
C GLN A 11 -8.20 6.74 10.35
N ALA A 12 -7.51 5.72 10.86
CA ALA A 12 -7.33 4.45 10.16
C ALA A 12 -8.67 3.75 9.94
N LEU A 13 -9.53 3.64 10.97
CA LEU A 13 -10.87 3.05 10.85
C LEU A 13 -11.77 3.80 9.86
N GLU A 14 -11.82 5.13 9.94
CA GLU A 14 -12.59 5.97 9.00
C GLU A 14 -12.11 5.76 7.55
N THR A 15 -10.79 5.60 7.37
CA THR A 15 -10.19 5.37 6.05
C THR A 15 -10.48 3.96 5.55
N VAL A 16 -10.45 2.93 6.40
CA VAL A 16 -10.86 1.56 6.04
C VAL A 16 -12.31 1.56 5.59
N GLN A 17 -13.22 2.16 6.36
CA GLN A 17 -14.64 2.23 5.99
C GLN A 17 -14.82 2.89 4.61
N ARG A 18 -14.10 3.97 4.33
CA ARG A 18 -14.19 4.71 3.07
C ARG A 18 -13.57 3.96 1.89
N LEU A 19 -12.40 3.35 2.09
CA LEU A 19 -11.57 2.82 1.00
C LEU A 19 -11.72 1.32 0.77
N LEU A 20 -12.17 0.53 1.75
CA LEU A 20 -12.39 -0.91 1.59
C LEU A 20 -13.24 -1.25 0.35
N PRO A 21 -14.41 -0.65 0.10
CA PRO A 21 -15.19 -0.98 -1.10
C PRO A 21 -14.48 -0.61 -2.40
N VAL A 22 -13.61 0.41 -2.39
CA VAL A 22 -12.84 0.83 -3.57
C VAL A 22 -11.65 -0.10 -3.81
N LEU A 23 -10.91 -0.45 -2.75
CA LEU A 23 -9.72 -1.28 -2.81
C LEU A 23 -10.04 -2.76 -3.11
N CYS A 24 -11.26 -3.22 -2.82
CA CYS A 24 -11.72 -4.56 -3.19
C CYS A 24 -12.19 -4.69 -4.64
N GLN A 25 -12.24 -3.60 -5.40
CA GLN A 25 -12.65 -3.63 -6.80
C GLN A 25 -11.43 -3.52 -7.71
N ALA A 26 -11.60 -3.93 -8.97
CA ALA A 26 -10.63 -3.66 -10.00
C ALA A 26 -10.37 -2.14 -10.11
N PRO A 27 -9.11 -1.71 -10.30
CA PRO A 27 -7.92 -2.51 -10.62
C PRO A 27 -7.12 -2.99 -9.38
N HIS A 28 -7.63 -2.81 -8.16
CA HIS A 28 -6.88 -3.07 -6.93
C HIS A 28 -7.02 -4.51 -6.46
N ASP A 29 -8.22 -5.09 -6.60
CA ASP A 29 -8.54 -6.49 -6.33
C ASP A 29 -8.04 -7.00 -4.96
N LEU A 30 -8.00 -6.12 -3.95
CA LEU A 30 -7.52 -6.47 -2.61
C LEU A 30 -8.60 -7.20 -1.82
N THR A 31 -8.20 -8.15 -0.99
CA THR A 31 -9.10 -8.75 -0.01
C THR A 31 -9.32 -7.82 1.19
N PRO A 32 -10.47 -7.90 1.88
CA PRO A 32 -10.67 -7.18 3.14
C PRO A 32 -9.54 -7.39 4.15
N GLU A 33 -8.98 -8.61 4.21
CA GLU A 33 -7.87 -8.96 5.10
C GLU A 33 -6.59 -8.20 4.74
N GLN A 34 -6.31 -8.02 3.45
CA GLN A 34 -5.17 -7.21 2.99
C GLN A 34 -5.35 -5.74 3.36
N VAL A 35 -6.56 -5.19 3.21
CA VAL A 35 -6.89 -3.81 3.62
C VAL A 35 -6.70 -3.65 5.14
N VAL A 36 -7.16 -4.63 5.93
CA VAL A 36 -6.97 -4.63 7.38
C VAL A 36 -5.49 -4.72 7.74
N ALA A 37 -4.70 -5.54 7.05
CA ALA A 37 -3.26 -5.68 7.29
C ALA A 37 -2.52 -4.35 7.06
N ILE A 38 -2.80 -3.66 5.96
CA ILE A 38 -2.21 -2.33 5.65
C ILE A 38 -2.58 -1.31 6.73
N ALA A 39 -3.84 -1.32 7.17
CA ALA A 39 -4.36 -0.37 8.16
C ALA A 39 -3.88 -0.63 9.59
N SER A 40 -3.36 -1.82 9.88
CA SER A 40 -2.98 -2.28 11.24
C SER A 40 -1.56 -1.89 11.65
N ASN A 41 -1.04 -0.78 11.12
CA ASN A 41 0.28 -0.24 11.43
C ASN A 41 0.18 1.27 11.75
N GLY A 42 1.24 1.83 12.35
CA GLY A 42 1.37 3.26 12.56
C GLY A 42 1.23 4.04 11.25
N GLY A 43 0.28 4.97 11.19
CA GLY A 43 -0.01 5.72 9.96
C GLY A 43 -0.87 4.96 8.93
N GLY A 44 -1.64 3.94 9.33
CA GLY A 44 -2.48 3.13 8.44
C GLY A 44 -3.36 3.91 7.44
N LYS A 45 -3.90 5.08 7.83
CA LYS A 45 -4.60 5.99 6.88
C LYS A 45 -3.71 6.35 5.68
N GLN A 46 -2.48 6.78 5.96
CA GLN A 46 -1.53 7.22 4.93
C GLN A 46 -1.11 6.05 4.04
N ALA A 47 -0.93 4.85 4.61
CA ALA A 47 -0.62 3.65 3.85
C ALA A 47 -1.77 3.31 2.88
N LEU A 48 -3.02 3.27 3.35
CA LEU A 48 -4.19 2.98 2.51
C LEU A 48 -4.39 3.98 1.38
N GLU A 49 -4.29 5.29 1.67
CA GLU A 49 -4.40 6.35 0.65
C GLU A 49 -3.29 6.22 -0.41
N THR A 50 -2.10 5.76 0.00
CA THR A 50 -0.97 5.54 -0.90
C THR A 50 -1.16 4.28 -1.74
N VAL A 51 -1.65 3.18 -1.16
CA VAL A 51 -1.98 1.94 -1.91
C VAL A 51 -3.05 2.23 -2.96
N GLN A 52 -4.13 2.93 -2.60
CA GLN A 52 -5.16 3.31 -3.55
C GLN A 52 -4.58 4.07 -4.76
N ARG A 53 -3.67 5.00 -4.50
CA ARG A 53 -3.04 5.85 -5.52
C ARG A 53 -2.00 5.10 -6.36
N LEU A 54 -1.16 4.28 -5.73
CA LEU A 54 0.05 3.75 -6.33
C LEU A 54 -0.06 2.31 -6.79
N LEU A 55 -0.93 1.47 -6.22
CA LEU A 55 -1.06 0.07 -6.64
C LEU A 55 -1.28 -0.05 -8.15
N PRO A 56 -2.23 0.69 -8.79
CA PRO A 56 -2.45 0.54 -10.23
C PRO A 56 -1.25 0.98 -11.08
N VAL A 57 -0.42 1.89 -10.57
CA VAL A 57 0.79 2.38 -11.24
C VAL A 57 1.93 1.38 -11.07
N LEU A 58 2.11 0.83 -9.88
CA LEU A 58 3.16 -0.12 -9.55
C LEU A 58 2.94 -1.49 -10.19
N CYS A 59 1.70 -1.82 -10.55
CA CYS A 59 1.38 -3.04 -11.30
C CYS A 59 1.58 -2.92 -12.81
N GLN A 60 1.90 -1.73 -13.32
CA GLN A 60 2.21 -1.52 -14.73
C GLN A 60 3.73 -1.52 -14.95
N ALA A 61 4.14 -1.79 -16.19
CA ALA A 61 5.52 -1.58 -16.58
C ALA A 61 5.93 -0.11 -16.33
N PRO A 62 7.15 0.17 -15.85
CA PRO A 62 8.29 -0.75 -15.72
C PRO A 62 8.41 -1.46 -14.36
N HIS A 63 7.42 -1.32 -13.47
CA HIS A 63 7.51 -1.82 -12.10
C HIS A 63 7.06 -3.28 -11.99
N ASP A 64 6.04 -3.66 -12.76
CA ASP A 64 5.52 -5.03 -12.89
C ASP A 64 5.30 -5.76 -11.55
N LEU A 65 4.93 -5.01 -10.50
CA LEU A 65 4.66 -5.58 -9.19
C LEU A 65 3.27 -6.24 -9.16
N THR A 66 3.10 -7.30 -8.38
CA THR A 66 1.77 -7.85 -8.10
C THR A 66 1.08 -7.08 -6.98
N PRO A 67 -0.26 -7.06 -6.92
CA PRO A 67 -1.01 -6.49 -5.79
C PRO A 67 -0.51 -7.02 -4.43
N GLU A 68 -0.16 -8.31 -4.34
CA GLU A 68 0.37 -8.93 -3.12
C GLU A 68 1.73 -8.35 -2.70
N GLN A 69 2.61 -8.06 -3.67
CA GLN A 69 3.90 -7.42 -3.38
C GLN A 69 3.69 -5.99 -2.87
N VAL A 70 2.75 -5.24 -3.47
CA VAL A 70 2.39 -3.90 -3.01
C VAL A 70 1.82 -3.94 -1.59
N VAL A 71 0.94 -4.91 -1.28
CA VAL A 71 0.40 -5.13 0.06
C VAL A 71 1.52 -5.46 1.05
N ALA A 72 2.46 -6.33 0.68
CA ALA A 72 3.58 -6.69 1.54
C ALA A 72 4.45 -5.47 1.89
N ILE A 73 4.75 -4.60 0.91
CA ILE A 73 5.50 -3.36 1.15
C ILE A 73 4.72 -2.39 2.06
N ALA A 74 3.41 -2.30 1.88
CA ALA A 74 2.56 -1.35 2.58
C ALA A 74 2.19 -1.79 4.01
N SER A 75 2.28 -3.07 4.33
CA SER A 75 1.83 -3.67 5.59
C SER A 75 2.85 -3.56 6.73
N HIS A 76 3.55 -2.42 6.80
CA HIS A 76 4.56 -2.10 7.80
C HIS A 76 4.45 -0.62 8.22
N ASP A 77 5.01 -0.28 9.38
CA ASP A 77 5.20 1.11 9.78
C ASP A 77 5.98 1.86 8.68
N GLY A 78 5.46 3.03 8.29
CA GLY A 78 6.04 3.79 7.18
C GLY A 78 5.72 3.25 5.77
N GLY A 79 4.71 2.36 5.61
CA GLY A 79 4.33 1.79 4.33
C GLY A 79 4.12 2.80 3.19
N LYS A 80 3.62 4.01 3.47
CA LYS A 80 3.58 5.12 2.50
C LYS A 80 4.96 5.44 1.93
N GLN A 81 5.95 5.63 2.81
CA GLN A 81 7.31 6.01 2.42
C GLN A 81 7.99 4.89 1.62
N ALA A 82 7.73 3.63 2.01
CA ALA A 82 8.24 2.47 1.29
C ALA A 82 7.69 2.42 -0.14
N LEU A 83 6.37 2.57 -0.32
CA LEU A 83 5.75 2.57 -1.65
C LEU A 83 6.22 3.74 -2.53
N GLU A 84 6.30 4.96 -1.98
CA GLU A 84 6.80 6.14 -2.71
C GLU A 84 8.27 5.95 -3.13
N THR A 85 9.08 5.28 -2.29
CA THR A 85 10.47 4.97 -2.60
C THR A 85 10.60 3.90 -3.68
N VAL A 86 9.80 2.83 -3.60
CA VAL A 86 9.76 1.77 -4.63
C VAL A 86 9.35 2.36 -5.97
N GLN A 87 8.28 3.17 -6.01
CA GLN A 87 7.85 3.83 -7.25
C GLN A 87 8.98 4.65 -7.89
N ARG A 88 9.73 5.41 -7.07
CA ARG A 88 10.79 6.29 -7.55
C ARG A 88 12.05 5.54 -7.96
N LEU A 89 12.46 4.52 -7.22
CA LEU A 89 13.78 3.90 -7.34
C LEU A 89 13.78 2.59 -8.10
N LEU A 90 12.71 1.80 -8.06
CA LEU A 90 12.68 0.47 -8.70
C LEU A 90 13.07 0.53 -10.19
N PRO A 91 12.59 1.48 -11.01
CA PRO A 91 12.99 1.53 -12.42
C PRO A 91 14.48 1.79 -12.60
N VAL A 92 15.08 2.64 -11.75
CA VAL A 92 16.51 2.97 -11.79
C VAL A 92 17.34 1.76 -11.34
N LEU A 93 16.91 1.07 -10.28
CA LEU A 93 17.61 -0.10 -9.73
C LEU A 93 17.56 -1.31 -10.67
N CYS A 94 16.46 -1.50 -11.40
CA CYS A 94 16.31 -2.58 -12.38
C CYS A 94 17.04 -2.29 -13.70
N GLN A 95 17.28 -1.02 -14.04
CA GLN A 95 17.96 -0.61 -15.28
C GLN A 95 19.45 -0.31 -15.09
N ALA A 96 19.93 -0.20 -13.85
CA ALA A 96 21.34 0.00 -13.58
C ALA A 96 22.12 -1.25 -14.05
N PRO A 97 22.99 -1.13 -15.07
CA PRO A 97 23.86 -2.24 -15.41
C PRO A 97 24.82 -2.45 -14.23
N MET A 98 24.92 -3.70 -13.77
CA MET A 98 25.94 -4.13 -12.82
C MET A 98 27.31 -4.06 -13.51
N THR A 99 27.86 -2.84 -13.67
CA THR A 99 29.20 -2.58 -14.20
C THR A 99 30.18 -2.34 -13.09
#